data_AF-A0A8D9A7M1-F1
#
_entry.id   AF-A0A8D9A7M1-F1
#
_cell.length_a   1.000
_cell.length_b   1.000
_cell.length_c   1.000
_cell.angle_alpha   90.00
_cell.angle_beta   90.00
_cell.angle_gamma   90.00
#
_symmetry.space_group_name_H-M   'P 1'
#
loop_
_entity.id
_entity.type
_entity.pdbx_description
1 polymer ?
#
loop_
_entity_poly.entity_id
_entity_poly.type
_entity_poly.pdbx_seq_one_letter_code
_entity_poly.pdbx_strand_id
1 'polypeptide(L)'
;PFTHPVNCCRCFTHTFSYNCPVSFSKMDLCEQDLDIAALGLLFLILQSKNKASKKRKQWCKKWLKRRNQCSHISLISELSEEPLDFLNYLRMTEPAYQKLLSLVYPLIEKQDTPENKIQREKVKGTTVYVGIPPSKCVIVKLKMDKDRKKIIERAIPGCVYGVKQKK
;
A
#
# COMPACT_ATOMS: atom_id res chain seq x y z
N PRO A 1 54.02 20.02 30.03
CA PRO A 1 54.64 21.37 29.99
C PRO A 1 55.15 21.70 28.58
N PHE A 2 54.53 22.72 27.97
CA PHE A 2 55.08 23.60 26.93
C PHE A 2 55.30 23.00 25.54
N THR A 3 54.36 23.19 24.59
CA THR A 3 54.17 24.36 23.70
C THR A 3 55.28 24.52 22.66
N HIS A 4 54.83 24.55 21.39
CA HIS A 4 55.56 24.92 20.16
C HIS A 4 56.51 26.12 20.34
N PRO A 5 57.47 26.30 19.41
CA PRO A 5 57.27 27.44 18.50
C PRO A 5 57.90 27.34 17.08
N VAL A 6 57.25 28.06 16.15
CA VAL A 6 57.76 29.08 15.21
C VAL A 6 58.71 28.76 14.03
N ASN A 7 58.19 29.11 12.86
CA ASN A 7 58.71 30.05 11.85
C ASN A 7 60.04 29.84 11.10
N CYS A 8 59.91 30.20 9.82
CA CYS A 8 60.78 31.07 9.03
C CYS A 8 61.80 30.41 8.08
N CYS A 9 61.47 30.56 6.79
CA CYS A 9 62.33 31.09 5.75
C CYS A 9 63.75 30.51 5.59
N ARG A 10 63.93 29.75 4.51
CA ARG A 10 65.17 29.84 3.73
C ARG A 10 64.85 30.04 2.26
N CYS A 11 65.19 31.24 1.80
CA CYS A 11 65.21 31.70 0.43
C CYS A 11 66.10 30.80 -0.45
N PHE A 12 65.71 30.60 -1.71
CA PHE A 12 66.69 30.49 -2.78
C PHE A 12 66.37 31.56 -3.82
N THR A 13 67.18 32.61 -3.76
CA THR A 13 67.34 33.63 -4.78
C THR A 13 67.85 32.97 -6.06
N HIS A 14 67.27 33.29 -7.21
CA HIS A 14 68.08 33.87 -8.28
C HIS A 14 67.20 34.72 -9.19
N THR A 15 67.52 36.00 -9.13
CA THR A 15 67.13 37.10 -9.99
C THR A 15 67.50 36.82 -11.45
N PHE A 16 66.55 37.01 -12.36
CA PHE A 16 66.84 37.67 -13.64
C PHE A 16 65.77 38.75 -13.87
N SER A 17 66.26 39.98 -13.87
CA SER A 17 65.50 41.19 -14.13
C SER A 17 65.48 41.43 -15.63
N TYR A 18 64.28 41.44 -16.23
CA TYR A 18 63.97 42.33 -17.33
C TYR A 18 62.53 42.81 -17.16
N ASN A 19 62.42 44.09 -16.81
CA ASN A 19 61.16 44.83 -16.83
C ASN A 19 60.53 44.73 -18.23
N CYS A 20 59.26 44.34 -18.27
CA CYS A 20 58.35 44.84 -19.30
C CYS A 20 56.98 45.12 -18.67
N PRO A 21 56.47 46.36 -18.74
CA PRO A 21 55.20 46.75 -18.18
C PRO A 21 54.11 46.41 -19.19
N VAL A 22 53.22 45.47 -18.85
CA VAL A 22 51.99 45.29 -19.62
C VAL A 22 50.85 45.14 -18.65
N SER A 23 50.18 46.27 -18.42
CA SER A 23 48.74 46.40 -18.19
C SER A 23 48.00 45.07 -18.06
N PHE A 24 47.71 44.68 -16.81
CA PHE A 24 46.80 43.60 -16.47
C PHE A 24 45.37 44.07 -16.76
N SER A 25 44.99 44.04 -18.04
CA SER A 25 43.62 44.24 -18.48
C SER A 25 42.77 43.07 -17.96
N LYS A 26 41.73 43.43 -17.20
CA LYS A 26 40.49 42.67 -16.93
C LYS A 26 40.49 41.26 -17.55
N MET A 27 40.67 40.24 -16.71
CA MET A 27 40.14 38.92 -17.04
C MET A 27 38.63 39.03 -17.06
N ASP A 28 38.07 39.01 -18.26
CA ASP A 28 36.66 38.85 -18.51
C ASP A 28 36.20 37.53 -17.87
N LEU A 29 35.34 37.65 -16.87
CA LEU A 29 34.58 36.52 -16.33
C LEU A 29 33.77 35.94 -17.49
N CYS A 30 34.18 34.75 -17.92
CA CYS A 30 33.59 34.01 -19.02
C CYS A 30 32.11 33.74 -18.72
N GLU A 31 31.20 34.22 -19.57
CA GLU A 31 29.76 33.93 -19.48
C GLU A 31 29.44 32.42 -19.52
N GLN A 32 30.41 31.57 -19.87
CA GLN A 32 30.26 30.11 -19.93
C GLN A 32 30.34 29.42 -18.56
N ASP A 33 30.91 30.06 -17.53
CA ASP A 33 30.96 29.48 -16.17
C ASP A 33 29.61 29.56 -15.46
N LEU A 34 28.76 30.54 -15.82
CA LEU A 34 27.43 30.72 -15.24
C LEU A 34 26.47 29.62 -15.73
N ASP A 35 26.55 29.26 -17.01
CA ASP A 35 25.72 28.23 -17.63
C ASP A 35 26.07 26.83 -17.12
N ILE A 36 27.37 26.52 -16.96
CA ILE A 36 27.82 25.23 -16.43
C ILE A 36 27.41 25.09 -14.95
N ALA A 37 27.54 26.17 -14.16
CA ALA A 37 27.08 26.19 -12.78
C ALA A 37 25.54 26.02 -12.68
N ALA A 38 24.78 26.67 -13.57
CA ALA A 38 23.32 26.55 -13.62
C ALA A 38 22.86 25.13 -14.00
N LEU A 39 23.52 24.49 -14.97
CA LEU A 39 23.27 23.10 -15.35
C LEU A 39 23.63 22.13 -14.22
N GLY A 40 24.75 22.36 -13.52
CA GLY A 40 25.13 21.60 -12.33
C GLY A 40 24.13 21.72 -11.18
N LEU A 41 23.61 22.93 -10.94
CA LEU A 41 22.58 23.18 -9.93
C LEU A 41 21.26 22.49 -10.29
N LEU A 42 20.86 22.55 -11.56
CA LEU A 42 19.66 21.88 -12.08
C LEU A 42 19.75 20.35 -11.91
N PHE A 43 20.92 19.77 -12.20
CA PHE A 43 21.17 18.34 -12.04
C PHE A 43 21.09 17.90 -10.57
N LEU A 44 21.64 18.68 -9.64
CA LEU A 44 21.52 18.41 -8.20
C LEU A 44 20.06 18.50 -7.71
N ILE A 45 19.31 19.48 -8.21
CA ILE A 45 17.87 19.62 -7.89
C ILE A 45 17.08 18.40 -8.41
N LEU A 46 17.38 17.90 -9.60
CA LEU A 46 16.74 16.70 -10.16
C LEU A 46 17.08 15.43 -9.37
N GLN A 47 18.32 15.26 -8.92
CA GLN A 47 18.70 14.16 -8.03
C GLN A 47 17.98 14.23 -6.67
N SER A 48 17.69 15.44 -6.15
CA SER A 48 17.01 15.59 -4.87
C SER A 48 15.54 15.11 -4.91
N LYS A 49 14.87 15.22 -6.06
CA LYS A 49 13.47 14.82 -6.26
C LYS A 49 13.27 13.30 -6.36
N ASN A 50 14.32 12.56 -6.74
CA ASN A 50 14.29 11.09 -6.86
C ASN A 50 14.58 10.37 -5.53
N LYS A 51 14.88 11.11 -4.44
CA LYS A 51 14.89 10.52 -3.11
C LYS A 51 13.46 10.32 -2.66
N ALA A 52 12.89 9.16 -3.01
CA ALA A 52 11.63 8.71 -2.45
C ALA A 52 11.73 8.80 -0.92
N SER A 53 10.98 9.73 -0.32
CA SER A 53 10.95 9.91 1.12
C SER A 53 10.58 8.58 1.77
N LYS A 54 11.46 8.04 2.61
CA LYS A 54 11.18 6.80 3.33
C LYS A 54 9.93 7.05 4.17
N LYS A 55 8.84 6.32 3.89
CA LYS A 55 7.61 6.40 4.68
C LYS A 55 7.98 6.22 6.16
N ARG A 56 7.48 7.11 7.03
CA ARG A 56 7.68 7.00 8.48
C ARG A 56 7.21 5.61 8.93
N LYS A 57 7.98 4.97 9.81
CA LYS A 57 7.58 3.70 10.43
C LYS A 57 6.30 3.94 11.23
N GLN A 58 5.21 3.31 10.80
CA GLN A 58 3.93 3.35 11.52
C GLN A 58 3.97 2.31 12.65
N TRP A 59 3.84 2.77 13.91
CA TRP A 59 3.82 1.90 15.09
C TRP A 59 2.61 0.95 15.10
N CYS A 60 1.44 1.46 14.71
CA CYS A 60 0.21 0.68 14.61
C CYS A 60 -0.34 0.78 13.18
N LYS A 61 -0.49 -0.38 12.52
CA LYS A 61 -0.97 -0.51 11.14
C LYS A 61 -2.42 -0.04 11.02
N LYS A 62 -2.80 0.49 9.86
CA LYS A 62 -4.15 1.04 9.62
C LYS A 62 -5.27 0.02 9.84
N TRP A 63 -5.12 -1.19 9.28
CA TRP A 63 -6.10 -2.27 9.44
C TRP A 63 -6.20 -2.74 10.91
N LEU A 64 -5.10 -2.66 11.69
CA LEU A 64 -5.10 -3.02 13.11
C LEU A 64 -5.95 -2.06 13.96
N LYS A 65 -5.95 -0.76 13.61
CA LYS A 65 -6.79 0.26 14.27
C LYS A 65 -8.29 0.02 14.05
N ARG A 66 -8.67 -0.68 12.98
CA ARG A 66 -10.07 -0.92 12.58
C ARG A 66 -10.60 -2.29 12.99
N ARG A 67 -9.85 -3.07 13.79
CA ARG A 67 -10.23 -4.44 14.20
C ARG A 67 -11.62 -4.55 14.84
N ASN A 68 -12.08 -3.50 15.53
CA ASN A 68 -13.40 -3.48 16.19
C ASN A 68 -14.53 -3.01 15.27
N GLN A 69 -14.23 -2.53 14.06
CA GLN A 69 -15.19 -1.97 13.11
C GLN A 69 -15.55 -2.98 12.00
N CYS A 70 -14.65 -3.90 11.68
CA CYS A 70 -14.87 -4.91 10.63
C CYS A 70 -14.49 -6.30 11.16
N SER A 71 -15.32 -7.31 10.87
CA SER A 71 -14.97 -8.70 11.11
C SER A 71 -13.82 -9.17 10.20
N HIS A 72 -13.33 -10.38 10.45
CA HIS A 72 -12.20 -11.00 9.72
C HIS A 72 -12.39 -11.07 8.19
N ILE A 73 -13.61 -10.90 7.66
CA ILE A 73 -13.89 -10.96 6.22
C ILE A 73 -13.26 -9.78 5.45
N SER A 74 -13.14 -8.59 6.07
CA SER A 74 -12.54 -7.38 5.45
C SER A 74 -11.00 -7.38 5.49
N LEU A 75 -10.40 -8.26 6.31
CA LEU A 75 -8.96 -8.19 6.61
C LEU A 75 -8.10 -8.54 5.39
N ILE A 76 -8.47 -9.57 4.63
CA ILE A 76 -7.63 -10.06 3.50
C ILE A 76 -7.55 -9.00 2.38
N SER A 77 -8.65 -8.31 2.08
CA SER A 77 -8.65 -7.21 1.11
C SER A 77 -7.88 -5.97 1.59
N GLU A 78 -7.81 -5.73 2.89
CA GLU A 78 -7.00 -4.64 3.45
C GLU A 78 -5.51 -4.99 3.47
N LEU A 79 -5.17 -6.27 3.60
CA LEU A 79 -3.80 -6.76 3.60
C LEU A 79 -3.16 -6.78 2.20
N SER A 80 -3.95 -6.87 1.12
CA SER A 80 -3.41 -6.82 -0.25
C SER A 80 -2.78 -5.47 -0.61
N GLU A 81 -3.11 -4.40 0.14
CA GLU A 81 -2.45 -3.10 0.00
C GLU A 81 -0.96 -3.14 0.40
N GLU A 82 -0.54 -4.10 1.24
CA GLU A 82 0.80 -4.19 1.82
C GLU A 82 1.33 -5.64 1.74
N PRO A 83 2.17 -5.98 0.73
CA PRO A 83 2.55 -7.38 0.44
C PRO A 83 3.34 -8.06 1.56
N LEU A 84 4.14 -7.30 2.31
CA LEU A 84 4.88 -7.81 3.47
C LEU A 84 3.96 -8.22 4.62
N ASP A 85 2.89 -7.45 4.85
CA ASP A 85 1.93 -7.77 5.90
C ASP A 85 1.10 -9.00 5.50
N PHE A 86 0.73 -9.12 4.22
CA PHE A 86 0.09 -10.31 3.65
C PHE A 86 0.92 -11.58 3.90
N LEU A 87 2.22 -11.53 3.58
CA LEU A 87 3.16 -12.63 3.82
C LEU A 87 3.26 -12.99 5.31
N ASN A 88 3.36 -11.99 6.19
CA ASN A 88 3.46 -12.24 7.63
C ASN A 88 2.17 -12.87 8.19
N TYR A 89 1.01 -12.46 7.69
CA TYR A 89 -0.28 -12.97 8.13
C TYR A 89 -0.59 -14.37 7.60
N LEU A 90 -0.55 -14.56 6.28
CA LEU A 90 -0.93 -15.83 5.65
C LEU A 90 0.26 -16.80 5.50
N ARG A 91 1.49 -16.36 5.78
CA ARG A 91 2.73 -17.15 5.59
C ARG A 91 2.91 -17.68 4.15
N MET A 92 2.27 -17.04 3.18
CA MET A 92 2.27 -17.41 1.77
C MET A 92 2.08 -16.18 0.89
N THR A 93 2.56 -16.23 -0.35
CA THR A 93 2.39 -15.15 -1.33
C THR A 93 0.92 -15.02 -1.76
N GLU A 94 0.50 -13.79 -2.08
CA GLU A 94 -0.84 -13.51 -2.62
C GLU A 94 -1.22 -14.36 -3.84
N PRO A 95 -0.37 -14.51 -4.88
CA PRO A 95 -0.69 -15.37 -6.02
C PRO A 95 -0.84 -16.85 -5.63
N ALA A 96 -0.04 -17.35 -4.67
CA ALA A 96 -0.19 -18.72 -4.18
C ALA A 96 -1.51 -18.90 -3.43
N TYR A 97 -1.93 -17.90 -2.65
CA TYR A 97 -3.21 -17.91 -1.94
C TYR A 97 -4.37 -17.95 -2.92
N GLN A 98 -4.37 -17.11 -3.96
CA GLN A 98 -5.44 -17.08 -4.96
C GLN A 98 -5.54 -18.41 -5.72
N LYS A 99 -4.40 -19.01 -6.08
CA LYS A 99 -4.35 -20.33 -6.73
C LYS A 99 -4.88 -21.43 -5.80
N LEU A 100 -4.55 -21.40 -4.52
CA LEU A 100 -5.08 -22.35 -3.57
C LEU A 100 -6.60 -22.16 -3.41
N LEU A 101 -7.05 -20.92 -3.28
CA LEU A 101 -8.46 -20.59 -3.15
C LEU A 101 -9.26 -21.09 -4.35
N SER A 102 -8.77 -20.92 -5.59
CA SER A 102 -9.49 -21.41 -6.77
C SER A 102 -9.62 -22.93 -6.84
N LEU A 103 -8.63 -23.67 -6.31
CA LEU A 103 -8.66 -25.13 -6.25
C LEU A 103 -9.55 -25.64 -5.10
N VAL A 104 -9.50 -24.97 -3.96
CA VAL A 104 -10.16 -25.41 -2.72
C VAL A 104 -11.61 -24.95 -2.64
N TYR A 105 -11.93 -23.78 -3.20
CA TYR A 105 -13.28 -23.21 -3.20
C TYR A 105 -14.36 -24.20 -3.63
N PRO A 106 -14.26 -24.91 -4.78
CA PRO A 106 -15.31 -25.86 -5.20
C PRO A 106 -15.43 -27.09 -4.27
N LEU A 107 -14.40 -27.40 -3.48
CA LEU A 107 -14.37 -28.56 -2.59
C LEU A 107 -14.94 -28.25 -1.20
N ILE A 108 -14.85 -27.00 -0.76
CA ILE A 108 -15.31 -26.54 0.56
C ILE A 108 -16.65 -25.83 0.47
N GLU A 109 -17.03 -25.32 -0.71
CA GLU A 109 -18.27 -24.59 -0.89
C GLU A 109 -19.48 -25.48 -0.56
N LYS A 110 -20.32 -24.95 0.32
CA LYS A 110 -21.61 -25.56 0.65
C LYS A 110 -22.47 -25.51 -0.60
N GLN A 111 -22.92 -26.68 -1.07
CA GLN A 111 -23.85 -26.74 -2.20
C GLN A 111 -25.20 -26.16 -1.77
N ASP A 112 -25.54 -24.99 -2.30
CA ASP A 112 -26.81 -24.33 -2.01
C ASP A 112 -27.95 -25.05 -2.73
N THR A 113 -28.77 -25.76 -1.96
CA THR A 113 -30.03 -26.29 -2.46
C THR A 113 -31.13 -25.29 -2.12
N PRO A 114 -31.85 -24.71 -3.10
CA PRO A 114 -32.97 -23.82 -2.79
C PRO A 114 -34.05 -24.63 -2.06
N GLU A 115 -34.65 -24.04 -1.04
CA GLU A 115 -35.67 -24.67 -0.18
C GLU A 115 -36.73 -25.43 -0.99
N ASN A 116 -37.22 -24.84 -2.09
CA ASN A 116 -38.25 -25.44 -2.94
C ASN A 116 -37.86 -26.78 -3.58
N LYS A 117 -36.57 -27.09 -3.72
CA LYS A 117 -36.06 -28.36 -4.27
C LYS A 117 -35.87 -29.45 -3.20
N ILE A 118 -36.03 -29.12 -1.92
CA ILE A 118 -35.81 -30.04 -0.81
C ILE A 118 -37.12 -30.79 -0.53
N GLN A 119 -37.47 -31.67 -1.46
CA GLN A 119 -38.65 -32.51 -1.36
C GLN A 119 -38.21 -33.97 -1.47
N ARG A 120 -38.90 -34.84 -0.73
CA ARG A 120 -38.77 -36.29 -0.87
C ARG A 120 -39.98 -36.84 -1.59
N GLU A 121 -39.76 -37.82 -2.44
CA GLU A 121 -40.84 -38.56 -3.07
C GLU A 121 -41.35 -39.66 -2.14
N LYS A 122 -42.67 -39.81 -2.04
CA LYS A 122 -43.30 -40.97 -1.39
C LYS A 122 -43.38 -42.14 -2.37
N VAL A 123 -43.57 -43.36 -1.84
CA VAL A 123 -43.78 -44.59 -2.63
C VAL A 123 -44.90 -44.46 -3.68
N LYS A 124 -45.86 -43.55 -3.46
CA LYS A 124 -46.99 -43.28 -4.37
C LYS A 124 -46.74 -42.12 -5.36
N GLY A 125 -45.51 -41.66 -5.52
CA GLY A 125 -45.13 -40.59 -6.46
C GLY A 125 -45.44 -39.15 -6.01
N THR A 126 -46.10 -38.94 -4.86
CA THR A 126 -46.36 -37.59 -4.34
C THR A 126 -45.12 -37.04 -3.63
N THR A 127 -44.79 -35.77 -3.84
CA THR A 127 -43.69 -35.10 -3.13
C THR A 127 -44.14 -34.52 -1.79
N VAL A 128 -43.26 -34.56 -0.79
CA VAL A 128 -43.45 -33.95 0.52
C VAL A 128 -42.21 -33.17 0.92
N TYR A 129 -42.41 -31.97 1.45
CA TYR A 129 -41.32 -31.12 1.93
C TYR A 129 -40.58 -31.74 3.12
N VAL A 130 -39.26 -31.60 3.13
CA VAL A 130 -38.43 -32.06 4.26
C VAL A 130 -38.17 -30.87 5.19
N GLY A 131 -38.56 -30.98 6.45
CA GLY A 131 -38.30 -29.95 7.45
C GLY A 131 -36.80 -29.82 7.74
N ILE A 132 -36.23 -28.64 7.52
CA ILE A 132 -34.84 -28.33 7.85
C ILE A 132 -34.82 -27.33 9.01
N PRO A 133 -34.04 -27.59 10.08
CA PRO A 133 -33.92 -26.65 11.17
C PRO A 133 -33.18 -25.37 10.73
N PRO A 134 -33.55 -24.19 11.25
CA PRO A 134 -32.98 -22.92 10.83
C PRO A 134 -31.47 -22.82 11.08
N SER A 135 -30.94 -23.57 12.04
CA SER A 135 -29.50 -23.62 12.35
C SER A 135 -28.64 -24.22 11.22
N LYS A 136 -29.23 -25.03 10.33
CA LYS A 136 -28.53 -25.63 9.18
C LYS A 136 -28.73 -24.84 7.88
N CYS A 137 -29.62 -23.86 7.89
CA CYS A 137 -29.91 -22.98 6.77
C CYS A 137 -29.06 -21.71 6.85
N VAL A 138 -28.63 -21.19 5.70
CA VAL A 138 -27.98 -19.88 5.58
C VAL A 138 -28.85 -19.01 4.69
N ILE A 139 -29.12 -17.79 5.12
CA ILE A 139 -29.95 -16.85 4.35
C ILE A 139 -29.06 -16.14 3.33
N VAL A 140 -29.20 -16.50 2.05
CA VAL A 140 -28.37 -15.96 0.97
C VAL A 140 -28.86 -14.60 0.47
N LYS A 141 -30.19 -14.39 0.41
CA LYS A 141 -30.80 -13.15 -0.09
C LYS A 141 -31.97 -12.75 0.80
N LEU A 142 -31.96 -11.50 1.25
CA LEU A 142 -33.05 -10.89 2.00
C LEU A 142 -33.86 -9.98 1.09
N LYS A 143 -35.19 -10.09 1.13
CA LYS A 143 -36.09 -9.08 0.55
C LYS A 143 -36.03 -7.82 1.42
N MET A 144 -35.74 -6.67 0.81
CA MET A 144 -35.48 -5.43 1.55
C MET A 144 -36.70 -4.53 1.62
N ASP A 145 -37.39 -4.58 2.76
CA ASP A 145 -38.49 -3.67 3.10
C ASP A 145 -37.97 -2.39 3.75
N LYS A 146 -38.81 -1.34 3.82
CA LYS A 146 -38.42 -0.05 4.42
C LYS A 146 -37.94 -0.21 5.87
N ASP A 147 -38.61 -1.00 6.68
CA ASP A 147 -38.25 -1.17 8.09
C ASP A 147 -37.11 -2.18 8.28
N ARG A 148 -37.00 -3.18 7.41
CA ARG A 148 -35.86 -4.11 7.40
C ARG A 148 -34.55 -3.39 7.09
N LYS A 149 -34.57 -2.42 6.16
CA LYS A 149 -33.43 -1.53 5.89
C LYS A 149 -33.01 -0.75 7.14
N LYS A 150 -33.96 -0.12 7.83
CA LYS A 150 -33.70 0.62 9.08
C LYS A 150 -33.10 -0.27 10.18
N ILE A 151 -33.55 -1.51 10.31
CA ILE A 151 -33.02 -2.46 11.30
C ILE A 151 -31.55 -2.80 10.97
N ILE A 152 -31.25 -3.07 9.69
CA ILE A 152 -29.88 -3.39 9.25
C ILE A 152 -28.94 -2.19 9.46
N GLU A 153 -29.39 -0.99 9.09
CA GLU A 153 -28.64 0.26 9.27
C GLU A 153 -28.34 0.57 10.73
N ARG A 154 -29.24 0.18 11.66
CA ARG A 154 -29.02 0.31 13.11
C ARG A 154 -28.12 -0.78 13.68
N ALA A 155 -28.27 -2.01 13.21
CA ALA A 155 -27.51 -3.16 13.73
C ALA A 155 -26.03 -3.11 13.34
N ILE A 156 -25.73 -2.54 12.17
CA ILE A 156 -24.36 -2.46 11.65
C ILE A 156 -24.08 -1.02 11.19
N PRO A 157 -23.82 -0.09 12.14
CA PRO A 157 -23.48 1.28 11.79
C PRO A 157 -22.09 1.31 11.14
N GLY A 158 -22.02 1.72 9.87
CA GLY A 158 -20.76 2.00 9.17
C GLY A 158 -20.22 0.88 8.27
N CYS A 159 -20.80 -0.32 8.25
CA CYS A 159 -20.50 -1.28 7.18
C CYS A 159 -21.30 -0.93 5.93
N VAL A 160 -20.62 -0.43 4.91
CA VAL A 160 -21.23 -0.06 3.63
C VAL A 160 -21.73 -1.34 2.95
N TYR A 161 -23.04 -1.64 3.03
CA TYR A 161 -23.67 -2.59 2.11
C TYR A 161 -23.84 -1.92 0.74
N GLY A 162 -22.70 -1.67 0.09
CA GLY A 162 -22.62 -1.11 -1.25
C GLY A 162 -22.73 -2.21 -2.28
N VAL A 163 -23.95 -2.67 -2.57
CA VAL A 163 -24.26 -3.12 -3.93
C VAL A 163 -25.40 -2.24 -4.41
N LYS A 164 -25.05 -1.23 -5.22
CA LYS A 164 -26.02 -0.45 -5.98
C LYS A 164 -26.88 -1.44 -6.75
N GLN A 165 -28.17 -1.51 -6.45
CA GLN A 165 -29.13 -2.16 -7.32
C GLN A 165 -29.06 -1.42 -8.66
N LYS A 166 -28.50 -2.06 -9.70
CA LYS A 166 -28.63 -1.55 -11.06
C LYS A 166 -30.14 -1.53 -11.36
N LYS A 167 -30.68 -0.33 -11.56
CA LYS A 167 -31.96 -0.14 -12.24
C LYS A 167 -31.80 -0.58 -13.69
#